data_AF-A0A8H6KU87-F1
#
_entry.id   AF-A0A8H6KU87-F1
#
_cell.length_a   1.000
_cell.length_b   1.000
_cell.length_c   1.000
_cell.angle_alpha   90.00
_cell.angle_beta   90.00
_cell.angle_gamma   90.00
#
_symmetry.space_group_name_H-M   'P 1'
#
loop_
_entity.id
_entity.type
_entity.pdbx_description
1 polymer ?
#
loop_
_entity_poly.entity_id
_entity_poly.type
_entity_poly.pdbx_seq_one_letter_code
_entity_poly.pdbx_strand_id
1 'polypeptide(L)' 'MVGQITYTEDQILFILRLTLEKENRNVILHKYQESFGKPLTASQLRYVKTKYGRDAEFG' A
#
# COMPACT_ATOMS: atom_id res chain seq x y z
N MET A 1 -8.88 -20.15 7.87
CA MET A 1 -8.60 -19.65 6.51
C MET A 1 -8.54 -18.13 6.59
N VAL A 2 -7.34 -17.56 6.51
CA VAL A 2 -7.14 -16.10 6.62
C VAL A 2 -7.65 -15.49 5.32
N GLY A 3 -8.73 -14.72 5.38
CA GLY A 3 -9.29 -14.04 4.22
C GLY A 3 -8.20 -13.23 3.52
N GLN A 4 -7.94 -13.52 2.25
CA GLN A 4 -7.00 -12.76 1.44
C GLN A 4 -7.46 -11.31 1.43
N ILE A 5 -6.71 -10.43 2.10
CA ILE A 5 -6.87 -9.00 1.96
C ILE A 5 -6.57 -8.68 0.50
N THR A 6 -7.64 -8.46 -0.26
CA THR A 6 -7.56 -8.12 -1.68
C THR A 6 -7.48 -6.60 -1.75
N TYR A 7 -6.30 -6.09 -2.06
CA TYR A 7 -6.11 -4.68 -2.39
C TYR A 7 -6.59 -4.47 -3.81
N THR A 8 -7.30 -3.38 -4.06
CA THR A 8 -7.57 -2.94 -5.43
C THR A 8 -6.28 -2.44 -6.07
N GLU A 9 -6.26 -2.39 -7.40
CA GLU A 9 -5.14 -1.82 -8.15
C GLU A 9 -4.84 -0.38 -7.70
N ASP A 10 -5.88 0.45 -7.53
CA ASP A 10 -5.74 1.82 -7.04
C ASP A 10 -5.07 1.90 -5.66
N GLN A 11 -5.39 0.98 -4.75
CA GLN A 11 -4.78 0.93 -3.42
C GLN A 11 -3.31 0.56 -3.48
N ILE A 12 -2.95 -0.37 -4.38
CA ILE A 12 -1.57 -0.79 -4.60
C ILE A 12 -0.78 0.38 -5.20
N LEU A 13 -1.28 0.97 -6.29
CA LEU A 13 -0.65 2.10 -6.97
C LEU A 13 -0.47 3.29 -6.03
N PHE A 14 -1.47 3.60 -5.19
CA PHE A 14 -1.38 4.66 -4.20
C PHE A 14 -0.23 4.44 -3.22
N ILE A 15 -0.11 3.23 -2.68
CA ILE A 15 0.95 2.85 -1.74
C ILE A 15 2.33 2.93 -2.41
N LEU A 16 2.44 2.41 -3.63
CA LEU A 16 3.70 2.37 -4.37
C LEU A 16 4.15 3.78 -4.76
N ARG A 17 3.23 4.63 -5.22
CA ARG A 17 3.52 6.04 -5.53
C ARG A 17 4.09 6.79 -4.34
N LEU A 18 3.42 6.76 -3.18
CA LEU A 18 3.92 7.44 -1.98
C LEU A 18 5.26 6.84 -1.51
N THR A 19 5.49 5.56 -1.78
CA THR A 19 6.77 4.91 -1.50
C THR A 19 7.89 5.43 -2.40
N LEU A 20 7.62 5.63 -3.69
CA LEU A 20 8.56 6.23 -4.66
C LEU A 20 8.86 7.69 -4.31
N GLU A 21 7.85 8.43 -3.83
CA GLU A 21 7.99 9.79 -3.31
C GLU A 21 8.75 9.86 -1.96
N LYS A 22 9.20 8.71 -1.43
CA LYS A 22 9.92 8.56 -0.15
C LYS A 22 9.15 9.13 1.05
N GLU A 23 7.82 9.10 0.99
CA GLU A 23 6.97 9.55 2.07
C GLU A 23 7.17 8.71 3.34
N ASN A 24 7.04 9.36 4.49
CA ASN A 24 7.18 8.67 5.78
C ASN A 24 6.09 7.61 5.93
N ARG A 25 6.45 6.45 6.47
CA ARG A 25 5.52 5.34 6.76
C ARG A 25 4.21 5.83 7.41
N ASN A 26 4.30 6.65 8.46
CA ASN A 26 3.11 7.09 9.20
C ASN A 26 2.22 7.99 8.32
N VAL A 27 2.82 8.79 7.45
CA VAL A 27 2.10 9.61 6.46
C VAL A 27 1.38 8.72 5.44
N ILE A 28 2.04 7.66 4.94
CA ILE A 28 1.42 6.69 4.03
C ILE A 28 0.20 6.02 4.67
N LEU A 29 0.31 5.57 5.92
CA LEU A 29 -0.81 4.95 6.63
C LEU A 29 -2.00 5.91 6.81
N HIS A 30 -1.70 7.17 7.16
CA HIS A 30 -2.71 8.20 7.33
C HIS A 30 -3.40 8.55 6.01
N LYS A 31 -2.62 8.89 4.97
CA LYS A 31 -3.13 9.20 3.63
C LYS A 31 -3.94 8.06 3.04
N TYR A 32 -3.56 6.81 3.29
CA TYR A 32 -4.30 5.64 2.85
C TYR A 32 -5.68 5.54 3.53
N GLN A 33 -5.73 5.77 4.85
CA GLN A 33 -6.99 5.78 5.59
C GLN A 33 -7.93 6.90 5.13
N GLU A 34 -7.39 8.10 4.89
CA GLU A 34 -8.16 9.22 4.36
C GLU A 34 -8.72 8.93 2.95
N SER A 35 -7.91 8.31 2.09
CA SER A 35 -8.29 8.07 0.69
C SER A 35 -9.27 6.89 0.52
N PHE A 36 -9.12 5.83 1.32
CA PHE A 36 -9.88 4.58 1.12
C PHE A 36 -10.82 4.24 2.28
N GLY A 37 -10.89 5.07 3.33
CA GLY A 37 -11.73 4.86 4.51
C GLY A 37 -11.38 3.59 5.31
N LYS A 38 -10.20 3.01 5.07
CA LYS A 38 -9.78 1.73 5.67
C LYS A 38 -8.38 1.87 6.26
N PRO A 39 -8.13 1.35 7.47
CA PRO A 39 -6.80 1.40 8.05
C PRO A 39 -5.84 0.48 7.29
N LEU A 40 -4.61 0.95 7.11
CA LEU A 40 -3.47 0.15 6.66
C LEU A 40 -2.52 -0.05 7.83
N THR A 41 -2.08 -1.28 8.07
CA THR A 41 -1.09 -1.61 9.09
C THR A 41 0.32 -1.59 8.50
N ALA A 42 1.34 -1.45 9.35
CA ALA A 42 2.73 -1.49 8.91
C ALA A 42 3.10 -2.82 8.20
N SER A 43 2.57 -3.94 8.67
CA SER A 43 2.80 -5.26 8.06
C SER A 43 2.15 -5.36 6.68
N GLN A 44 0.93 -4.83 6.52
CA GLN A 44 0.22 -4.75 5.25
C GLN A 44 0.96 -3.86 4.23
N LEU A 45 1.41 -2.69 4.67
CA LEU A 45 2.24 -1.81 3.85
C LEU A 45 3.53 -2.50 3.39
N ARG A 46 4.22 -3.22 4.29
CA ARG A 46 5.42 -4.00 3.95
C ARG A 46 5.10 -5.10 2.95
N TYR A 47 3.98 -5.79 3.10
CA TYR A 47 3.53 -6.82 2.18
C TYR A 47 3.28 -6.25 0.78
N VAL A 48 2.54 -5.14 0.65
CA VAL A 48 2.26 -4.49 -0.63
C VAL A 48 3.56 -4.06 -1.32
N LYS A 49 4.47 -3.40 -0.59
CA LYS A 49 5.79 -3.02 -1.12
C LYS A 49 6.61 -4.22 -1.60
N THR A 50 6.61 -5.31 -0.83
CA THR A 50 7.42 -6.49 -1.15
C THR A 50 6.84 -7.27 -2.32
N LYS A 51 5.51 -7.39 -2.37
CA LYS A 51 4.80 -8.17 -3.39
C LYS A 51 4.72 -7.44 -4.72
N TYR A 52 4.31 -6.17 -4.70
CA TYR A 52 4.01 -5.41 -5.92
C TYR A 52 5.10 -4.40 -6.30
N GLY A 53 5.98 -4.00 -5.37
CA GLY A 53 7.05 -3.03 -5.66
C GLY A 53 8.20 -3.58 -6.50
N ARG A 54 8.13 -4.85 -6.91
CA ARG A 54 9.07 -5.48 -7.86
C ARG A 54 8.36 -5.96 -9.13
N ASP A 55 7.04 -5.80 -9.22
CA ASP A 55 6.29 -6.19 -10.40
C ASP A 55 6.50 -5.16 -11.49
N ALA A 56 6.87 -5.61 -12.69
CA ALA A 56 7.06 -4.75 -13.86
C ALA A 56 5.77 -4.05 -14.32
N GLU A 57 4.60 -4.54 -13.88
CA GLU A 57 3.31 -3.88 -14.12
C GLU A 57 3.07 -2.67 -13.20
N PHE A 58 3.82 -2.53 -12.10
CA PHE A 58 3.61 -1.50 -11.08
C PHE A 58 4.87 -0.66 -10.76
N GLY A 59 6.02 -0.99 -11.37
CA GLY A 59 7.34 -0.40 -11.13
C GLY A 59 7.77 0.61 -12.19
#